data_AF-A0A5B0KKZ2-F1
#
_entry.id   AF-A0A5B0KKZ2-F1
#
_cell.length_a   1.000
_cell.length_b   1.000
_cell.length_c   1.000
_cell.angle_alpha   90.00
_cell.angle_beta   90.00
_cell.angle_gamma   90.00
#
_symmetry.space_group_name_H-M   'P 1'
#
loop_
_entity.id
_entity.type
_entity.pdbx_description
1 polymer ?
#
loop_
_entity_poly.entity_id
_entity_poly.type
_entity_poly.pdbx_seq_one_letter_code
_entity_poly.pdbx_strand_id
1 'polypeptide(L)' 'MKAPDDVSAMLKLKALGWGVKRISAELGCSKHTVKRWLGLGAWRPCASPSRSKRLDDHGDWLAERFRRHAGNADV' A
#
# COMPACT_ATOMS: atom_id res chain seq x y z
N MET A 1 0.57 -7.13 -0.58
CA MET A 1 0.17 -6.37 0.62
C MET A 1 -0.05 -7.36 1.74
N LYS A 2 0.42 -7.13 2.98
CA LYS A 2 0.20 -8.08 4.08
C LYS A 2 -1.18 -7.85 4.70
N ALA A 3 -1.82 -8.94 5.12
CA ALA A 3 -3.13 -8.88 5.73
C ALA A 3 -3.08 -8.03 7.01
N PRO A 4 -4.13 -7.26 7.33
CA PRO A 4 -4.22 -6.52 8.58
C PRO A 4 -4.04 -7.41 9.83
N ASP A 5 -4.42 -8.68 9.72
CA ASP A 5 -4.25 -9.69 10.77
C ASP A 5 -2.78 -10.01 11.04
N ASP A 6 -1.95 -10.12 10.00
CA ASP A 6 -0.51 -10.39 10.15
C ASP A 6 0.19 -9.26 10.92
N VAL A 7 -0.17 -8.01 10.62
CA VAL A 7 0.41 -6.84 11.29
C VAL A 7 -0.10 -6.73 12.73
N SER A 8 -1.36 -7.08 12.97
CA SER A 8 -1.93 -7.13 14.32
C SER A 8 -1.23 -8.20 15.18
N ALA A 9 -0.92 -9.37 14.61
CA ALA A 9 -0.15 -10.41 15.28
C ALA A 9 1.27 -9.94 15.62
N MET A 10 1.97 -9.25 14.69
CA MET A 10 3.29 -8.68 14.95
C MET A 10 3.28 -7.69 16.13
N LEU A 11 2.28 -6.80 16.19
CA LEU A 11 2.14 -5.81 17.25
C LEU A 11 1.82 -6.46 18.61
N LYS A 12 0.91 -7.45 18.63
CA LYS A 12 0.60 -8.22 19.84
C LYS A 12 1.83 -8.95 20.38
N LEU A 13 2.57 -9.64 19.53
CA LEU A 13 3.80 -10.35 19.95
C LEU A 13 4.86 -9.36 20.46
N LYS A 14 4.98 -8.18 19.86
CA LYS A 14 5.89 -7.14 20.35
C LYS A 14 5.46 -6.60 21.72
N ALA A 15 4.16 -6.43 21.96
CA ALA A 15 3.63 -6.03 23.27
C ALA A 15 3.89 -7.10 24.34
N LEU A 16 3.92 -8.38 23.96
CA LEU A 16 4.33 -9.50 24.82
C LEU A 16 5.85 -9.56 25.06
N GLY A 17 6.62 -8.58 24.60
CA GLY A 17 8.07 -8.50 24.81
C GLY A 17 8.91 -9.28 23.80
N TRP A 18 8.31 -9.80 22.72
CA TRP A 18 9.06 -10.61 21.76
C TRP A 18 10.01 -9.76 20.90
N GLY A 19 11.18 -10.33 20.62
CA GLY A 19 12.18 -9.75 19.72
C GLY A 19 11.84 -9.97 18.25
N VAL A 20 12.31 -9.07 17.38
CA VAL A 20 12.04 -9.09 15.91
C VAL A 20 12.40 -10.44 15.27
N LYS A 21 13.53 -11.05 15.64
CA LYS A 21 13.97 -12.35 15.11
C LYS A 21 12.99 -13.48 15.45
N ARG A 22 12.46 -13.48 16.67
CA ARG A 22 11.52 -14.51 17.13
C ARG A 22 10.18 -14.36 16.43
N ILE A 23 9.68 -13.11 16.34
CA ILE A 23 8.44 -12.79 15.61
C ILE A 23 8.56 -13.17 14.13
N SER A 24 9.71 -12.91 13.49
CA SER A 24 9.92 -13.27 12.09
C SER A 24 9.92 -14.78 11.86
N ALA A 25 10.51 -15.55 12.77
CA ALA A 25 10.54 -17.00 12.68
C ALA A 25 9.14 -17.60 12.87
N GLU A 26 8.40 -17.11 13.87
CA GLU A 26 7.04 -17.56 14.18
C GLU A 26 6.06 -17.29 13.02
N LEU A 27 6.12 -16.09 12.44
CA LEU A 27 5.20 -15.67 11.38
C LEU A 27 5.68 -16.01 9.96
N GLY A 28 6.83 -16.69 9.82
CA GLY A 28 7.42 -17.00 8.51
C GLY A 28 7.68 -15.76 7.63
N CYS A 29 7.91 -14.60 8.24
CA CYS A 29 8.03 -13.31 7.57
C CYS A 29 9.47 -12.77 7.65
N SER A 30 9.88 -11.94 6.69
CA SER A 30 11.23 -11.34 6.77
C SER A 30 11.37 -10.43 8.00
N LYS A 31 12.55 -10.43 8.62
CA LYS A 31 12.91 -9.49 9.70
C LYS A 31 12.72 -8.02 9.32
N HIS A 32 12.90 -7.68 8.04
CA HIS A 32 12.70 -6.34 7.51
C HIS A 32 11.22 -5.95 7.51
N THR A 33 10.33 -6.89 7.16
CA THR A 33 8.88 -6.70 7.21
C THR A 33 8.42 -6.44 8.63
N VAL A 34 8.86 -7.25 9.59
CA VAL A 34 8.54 -7.05 11.01
C VAL A 34 9.05 -5.70 11.50
N LYS A 35 10.32 -5.36 11.23
CA LYS A 35 10.90 -4.06 11.63
C LYS A 35 10.14 -2.87 11.04
N ARG A 36 9.76 -2.94 9.77
CA ARG A 36 8.98 -1.89 9.09
C ARG A 36 7.63 -1.69 9.76
N TRP A 37 6.88 -2.75 10.02
CA TRP A 37 5.54 -2.66 10.62
C TRP A 37 5.59 -2.23 12.09
N LEU A 38 6.55 -2.73 12.86
CA LEU A 38 6.74 -2.26 14.24
C LEU A 38 7.13 -0.77 14.31
N GLY A 39 7.92 -0.28 13.34
CA GLY A 39 8.23 1.16 13.24
C GLY A 39 7.04 2.03 12.82
N LEU A 40 6.11 1.47 12.04
CA LEU A 40 4.86 2.16 11.66
C LEU A 40 3.82 2.17 12.79
N GLY A 41 3.96 1.29 13.80
CA GLY A 41 3.11 1.23 14.99
C GLY A 41 1.67 0.74 14.76
N ALA A 42 1.16 0.84 13.54
CA ALA A 42 -0.16 0.39 13.12
C ALA A 42 -0.13 -0.12 11.67
N TRP A 43 -1.11 -0.95 11.33
CA TRP A 43 -1.36 -1.31 9.93
C TRP A 43 -1.78 -0.05 9.16
N ARG A 44 -1.16 0.18 8.01
CA ARG A 44 -1.53 1.21 7.06
C ARG A 44 -1.59 0.58 5.68
N PRO A 45 -2.57 0.92 4.83
CA PRO A 45 -2.54 0.50 3.44
C PRO A 45 -1.24 0.98 2.80
N CYS A 46 -0.72 0.23 1.80
CA CYS A 46 0.41 0.75 1.02
C CYS A 46 0.01 2.11 0.48
N ALA A 47 0.79 3.14 0.80
CA ALA A 47 0.61 4.45 0.21
C ALA A 47 0.79 4.30 -1.31
N SER A 48 -0.30 4.48 -2.06
CA SER A 48 -0.20 4.67 -3.49
C SER A 48 0.62 5.95 -3.70
N PRO A 49 1.70 5.92 -4.48
CA PRO A 49 2.43 7.14 -4.78
C PRO A 49 1.48 8.11 -5.49
N SER A 50 1.15 9.21 -4.84
CA SER A 50 0.45 10.34 -5.46
C SER A 50 1.46 11.11 -6.32
N ARG A 51 1.83 10.52 -7.45
CA ARG A 51 2.61 11.21 -8.47
C ARG A 51 1.63 11.85 -9.44
N SER A 52 1.76 13.16 -9.62
CA SER A 52 1.10 13.85 -10.73
C SER A 52 1.51 13.17 -12.03
N LYS A 53 0.52 12.69 -12.79
CA LYS A 53 0.74 12.11 -14.12
C LYS A 53 0.73 13.24 -15.13
N ARG A 54 1.46 13.08 -16.23
CA ARG A 54 1.55 14.06 -17.33
C ARG A 54 0.20 14.48 -17.94
N LEU A 55 -0.85 13.70 -17.71
CA LEU A 55 -2.19 13.92 -18.24
C LEU A 55 -3.18 14.42 -17.18
N ASP A 56 -2.77 14.60 -15.92
CA ASP A 56 -3.68 15.06 -14.87
C ASP A 56 -4.25 16.46 -15.21
N ASP A 57 -3.44 17.34 -15.83
CA ASP A 57 -3.87 18.66 -16.30
C ASP A 57 -4.73 18.62 -17.58
N HIS A 58 -4.82 17.48 -18.25
CA HIS A 58 -5.54 17.30 -19.51
C HIS A 58 -6.84 16.49 -19.34
N GLY A 59 -7.25 16.19 -18.11
CA GLY A 59 -8.44 15.39 -17.82
C GLY A 59 -9.71 15.92 -18.47
N ASP A 60 -9.94 17.23 -18.40
CA ASP A 60 -11.13 17.88 -18.97
C ASP A 60 -11.14 17.81 -20.51
N TRP A 61 -10.00 18.06 -21.14
CA TRP A 61 -9.84 17.95 -22.59
C TRP A 61 -10.08 16.51 -23.09
N LEU A 62 -9.52 15.52 -22.36
CA LEU A 62 -9.73 14.10 -22.65
C LEU A 62 -11.21 13.70 -22.49
N ALA A 63 -11.88 14.16 -21.44
CA ALA A 63 -13.29 13.88 -21.19
C ALA A 63 -14.22 14.54 -22.23
N GLU A 64 -13.89 15.74 -22.70
CA GLU A 64 -14.59 16.39 -23.81
C GLU A 64 -14.44 15.60 -25.10
N ARG A 65 -13.20 15.24 -25.47
CA ARG A 65 -12.91 14.44 -26.67
C ARG A 65 -13.61 13.09 -26.64
N PHE A 66 -13.53 12.38 -25.52
CA PHE A 66 -14.18 11.08 -25.36
C PHE A 66 -15.70 11.16 -25.61
N ARG A 67 -16.37 12.18 -25.05
CA ARG A 67 -17.81 12.41 -25.27
C ARG A 67 -18.14 12.80 -26.70
N ARG A 68 -17.32 13.65 -27.32
CA ARG A 68 -17.53 14.10 -28.70
C ARG A 68 -17.50 12.95 -29.71
N HIS A 69 -16.66 11.95 -29.48
CA HIS A 69 -16.53 10.80 -30.36
C HIS A 69 -17.36 9.58 -29.92
N ALA A 70 -18.34 9.77 -29.02
CA ALA A 70 -19.20 8.71 -28.48
C ALA A 70 -18.41 7.49 -27.92
N GLY A 71 -17.21 7.75 -27.39
CA GLY A 71 -16.31 6.71 -26.89
C GLY A 71 -15.40 6.03 -27.93
N ASN A 72 -15.45 6.44 -29.20
CA ASN A 72 -14.54 5.95 -30.22
C ASN A 72 -13.25 6.78 -30.24
N ALA A 73 -12.10 6.13 -30.05
CA ALA A 73 -10.79 6.76 -30.04
C ALA A 73 -10.17 6.87 -31.44
N ASP A 74 -10.97 7.25 -32.44
CA ASP A 74 -10.47 7.49 -33.79
C ASP A 74 -9.94 8.93 -33.84
N VAL A 75 -8.62 9.06 -33.89
CA VAL A 75 -7.88 10.33 -34.04
C VAL A 75 -7.38 10.44 -35.47
#